data_AF-A0A3S0MM44-F1
#
_entry.id   AF-A0A3S0MM44-F1
#
_cell.length_a   1.000
_cell.length_b   1.000
_cell.length_c   1.000
_cell.angle_alpha   90.00
_cell.angle_beta   90.00
_cell.angle_gamma   90.00
#
_symmetry.space_group_name_H-M   'P 1'
#
loop_
_entity.id
_entity.type
_entity.pdbx_description
1 polymer ?
#
loop_
_entity_poly.entity_id
_entity_poly.type
_entity_poly.pdbx_seq_one_letter_code
_entity_poly.pdbx_strand_id
1 'polypeptide(L)'
;MRYPLNATCKVHSRNLQTLIGVQCNTKWQLIEPLTPQKKVALTQAQQRLMTYKELKLHEELIALSEIESILAKMSEPEREIAFCGVVCISFHIRLIDSWFEQSLFFA
;
A
#
# COMPACT_ATOMS: atom_id res chain seq x y z
N MET A 1 9.13 0.46 -14.64
CA MET A 1 7.74 0.95 -14.72
C MET A 1 7.76 2.48 -14.68
N ARG A 2 7.17 3.18 -15.67
CA ARG A 2 7.05 4.65 -15.70
C ARG A 2 5.57 5.03 -15.78
N TYR A 3 4.82 4.81 -14.71
CA TYR A 3 3.61 5.61 -14.50
C TYR A 3 4.06 6.82 -13.67
N PRO A 4 3.96 8.05 -14.19
CA PRO A 4 4.26 9.23 -13.39
C PRO A 4 3.25 9.23 -12.24
N LEU A 5 3.72 8.85 -11.05
CA LEU A 5 2.94 9.03 -9.83
C LEU A 5 2.60 10.50 -9.73
N ASN A 6 1.31 10.82 -9.60
CA ASN A 6 0.91 12.15 -9.20
C ASN A 6 1.64 12.50 -7.88
N ALA A 7 1.89 13.78 -7.63
CA ALA A 7 2.63 14.22 -6.44
C ALA A 7 2.01 13.65 -5.15
N THR A 8 0.69 13.54 -5.13
CA THR A 8 -0.15 12.99 -4.07
C THR A 8 0.19 11.52 -3.73
N CYS A 9 0.28 10.63 -4.72
CA CYS A 9 0.58 9.22 -4.52
C CYS A 9 2.02 9.02 -3.99
N LYS A 10 2.97 9.91 -4.32
CA LYS A 10 4.31 9.90 -3.70
C LYS A 10 4.29 10.28 -2.22
N VAL A 11 3.45 11.23 -1.83
CA VAL A 11 3.29 11.63 -0.42
C VAL A 11 2.70 10.45 0.37
N HIS A 12 1.65 9.82 -0.14
CA HIS A 12 1.03 8.68 0.54
C HIS A 12 1.97 7.48 0.66
N SER A 13 2.83 7.21 -0.34
CA SER A 13 3.88 6.21 -0.20
C SER A 13 4.82 6.52 0.97
N ARG A 14 5.22 7.79 1.15
CA ARG A 14 6.08 8.20 2.28
C ARG A 14 5.36 8.08 3.62
N ASN A 15 4.08 8.44 3.66
CA ASN A 15 3.26 8.32 4.86
C ASN A 15 3.14 6.84 5.28
N LEU A 16 2.90 5.94 4.33
CA LEU A 16 2.86 4.49 4.57
C LEU A 16 4.21 3.95 5.05
N GLN A 17 5.31 4.35 4.39
CA GLN A 17 6.66 4.00 4.83
C GLN A 17 6.94 4.45 6.26
N THR A 18 6.60 5.69 6.58
CA THR A 18 6.81 6.26 7.91
C THR A 18 6.01 5.50 8.97
N LEU A 19 4.75 5.20 8.69
CA LEU A 19 3.88 4.44 9.58
C LEU A 19 4.43 3.04 9.88
N ILE A 20 4.93 2.34 8.85
CA ILE A 20 5.40 0.96 8.99
C ILE A 20 6.89 0.91 9.40
N GLY A 21 7.60 2.03 9.31
CA GLY A 21 9.05 2.11 9.54
C GLY A 21 9.87 1.47 8.43
N VAL A 22 9.40 1.48 7.19
CA VAL A 22 10.15 1.02 6.01
C VAL A 22 11.11 2.11 5.56
N GLN A 23 12.40 1.79 5.46
CA GLN A 23 13.40 2.72 4.98
C GLN A 23 13.77 2.42 3.53
N CYS A 24 13.70 3.44 2.68
CA CYS A 24 14.05 3.35 1.26
C CYS A 24 14.94 4.51 0.81
N ASN A 25 15.70 4.28 -0.27
CA ASN A 25 16.45 5.32 -0.97
C ASN A 25 15.52 6.16 -1.88
N THR A 26 16.09 7.13 -2.60
CA THR A 26 15.35 8.03 -3.51
C THR A 26 14.71 7.31 -4.71
N LYS A 27 15.10 6.06 -4.98
CA LYS A 27 14.53 5.18 -6.00
C LYS A 27 13.50 4.21 -5.43
N TRP A 28 13.07 4.38 -4.17
CA TRP A 28 12.11 3.50 -3.46
C TRP A 28 12.62 2.09 -3.21
N GLN A 29 13.94 1.88 -3.25
CA GLN A 29 14.56 0.60 -2.95
C GLN A 29 14.88 0.53 -1.46
N LEU A 30 14.67 -0.63 -0.85
CA LEU A 30 15.01 -0.87 0.55
C LEU A 30 16.51 -0.59 0.79
N ILE A 31 16.82 0.02 1.93
CA ILE A 31 18.21 0.21 2.38
C ILE A 31 18.61 -0.77 3.49
N GLU A 32 17.64 -1.47 4.06
CA GLU A 32 17.80 -2.46 5.11
C GLU A 32 16.77 -3.60 4.92
N PRO A 33 17.05 -4.82 5.44
CA PRO A 33 16.08 -5.91 5.40
C PRO A 33 14.82 -5.58 6.22
N LEU A 34 13.68 -6.13 5.80
CA LEU A 34 12.44 -6.00 6.55
C LEU A 34 12.48 -6.91 7.79
N THR A 35 12.26 -6.34 8.96
CA THR A 35 12.06 -7.13 10.19
C THR A 35 10.74 -7.92 10.10
N PRO A 36 10.58 -9.02 10.87
CA PRO A 36 9.33 -9.78 10.89
C PRO A 36 8.10 -8.92 11.19
N GLN A 37 8.22 -7.95 12.10
CA GLN A 37 7.15 -7.01 12.42
C GLN A 37 6.77 -6.11 11.22
N LYS A 38 7.77 -5.57 10.51
CA LYS A 38 7.55 -4.77 9.30
C LYS A 38 6.86 -5.60 8.21
N LYS A 39 7.27 -6.86 8.05
CA LYS A 39 6.64 -7.80 7.09
C LYS A 39 5.16 -8.02 7.40
N VAL A 40 4.81 -8.30 8.66
CA VAL A 40 3.41 -8.47 9.09
C VAL A 40 2.59 -7.20 8.83
N ALA A 41 3.11 -6.03 9.19
CA ALA A 41 2.43 -4.76 8.95
C ALA A 41 2.22 -4.48 7.45
N LEU A 42 3.22 -4.76 6.62
CA LEU A 42 3.11 -4.65 5.15
C LEU A 42 2.08 -5.61 4.57
N THR A 43 2.07 -6.87 4.99
CA THR A 43 1.09 -7.86 4.54
C THR A 43 -0.33 -7.43 4.88
N GLN A 44 -0.54 -6.93 6.10
CA GLN A 44 -1.84 -6.44 6.53
C GLN A 44 -2.30 -5.21 5.72
N ALA A 45 -1.41 -4.25 5.51
CA ALA A 45 -1.69 -3.06 4.70
C ALA A 45 -2.02 -3.44 3.26
N GLN A 46 -1.21 -4.33 2.67
CA GLN A 46 -1.41 -4.84 1.31
C GLN A 46 -2.75 -5.56 1.18
N GLN A 47 -3.11 -6.41 2.14
CA GLN A 47 -4.38 -7.13 2.13
C GLN A 47 -5.57 -6.17 2.17
N ARG A 48 -5.54 -5.16 3.06
CA ARG A 48 -6.61 -4.15 3.12
C ARG A 48 -6.73 -3.38 1.80
N LEU A 49 -5.60 -2.97 1.21
CA LEU A 49 -5.57 -2.29 -0.08
C LEU A 49 -6.10 -3.15 -1.22
N MET A 50 -5.74 -4.44 -1.27
CA MET A 50 -6.26 -5.40 -2.25
C MET A 50 -7.77 -5.59 -2.09
N THR A 51 -8.25 -5.79 -0.86
CA THR A 51 -9.68 -5.94 -0.60
C THR A 51 -10.44 -4.69 -1.00
N TYR A 52 -10.01 -3.50 -0.59
CA TYR A 52 -10.68 -2.26 -0.99
C TYR A 52 -10.67 -2.07 -2.50
N LYS A 53 -9.56 -2.39 -3.19
CA LYS A 53 -9.47 -2.35 -4.65
C LYS A 53 -10.56 -3.23 -5.29
N GLU A 54 -10.69 -4.46 -4.82
CA GLU A 54 -11.70 -5.40 -5.33
C GLU A 54 -13.12 -4.88 -5.12
N LEU A 55 -13.43 -4.41 -3.91
CA LEU A 55 -14.73 -3.82 -3.60
C LEU A 55 -15.02 -2.60 -4.50
N LYS A 56 -14.01 -1.79 -4.80
CA LYS A 56 -14.14 -0.63 -5.70
C LYS A 56 -14.31 -1.00 -7.17
N LEU A 57 -13.72 -2.10 -7.63
CA LEU A 57 -13.93 -2.59 -8.99
C LEU A 57 -15.36 -3.11 -9.21
N HIS A 58 -16.02 -3.52 -8.14
CA HIS A 58 -17.36 -4.10 -8.15
C HIS A 58 -18.38 -3.26 -7.35
N GLU A 59 -18.14 -1.94 -7.23
CA GLU A 59 -18.94 -1.09 -6.34
C GLU A 59 -20.42 -0.98 -6.71
N GLU A 60 -20.77 -1.24 -7.97
CA GLU A 60 -22.16 -1.31 -8.45
C GLU A 60 -22.91 -2.57 -7.96
N LEU A 61 -22.19 -3.59 -7.51
CA LEU A 61 -22.73 -4.91 -7.13
C LEU A 61 -22.61 -5.20 -5.63
N ILE A 62 -22.04 -4.28 -4.86
CA ILE A 62 -21.64 -4.49 -3.46
C ILE A 62 -22.34 -3.47 -2.56
N ALA A 63 -22.73 -3.91 -1.36
CA ALA A 63 -23.30 -3.01 -0.38
C ALA A 63 -22.25 -1.99 0.12
N LEU A 64 -22.62 -0.71 0.18
CA LEU A 64 -21.73 0.37 0.66
C LEU A 64 -21.13 0.05 2.05
N SER A 65 -21.88 -0.63 2.91
CA SER A 65 -21.43 -1.08 4.23
C SER A 65 -20.20 -1.98 4.21
N GLU A 66 -19.97 -2.74 3.13
CA GLU A 66 -18.78 -3.57 2.99
C GLU A 66 -17.53 -2.72 2.73
N ILE A 67 -17.66 -1.68 1.91
CA ILE A 67 -16.60 -0.71 1.65
C ILE A 67 -16.26 0.04 2.95
N GLU A 68 -17.27 0.50 3.68
CA GLU A 68 -17.11 1.20 4.96
C GLU A 68 -16.42 0.33 6.01
N SER A 69 -16.77 -0.96 6.09
CA SER A 69 -16.16 -1.93 7.01
C SER A 69 -14.65 -2.09 6.78
N ILE A 70 -14.21 -2.08 5.51
CA ILE A 70 -12.79 -2.13 5.18
C ILE A 70 -12.09 -0.80 5.48
N LEU A 71 -12.70 0.32 5.11
CA LEU A 71 -12.15 1.65 5.41
C LEU A 71 -11.96 1.88 6.91
N ALA A 72 -12.85 1.37 7.76
CA ALA A 72 -12.75 1.47 9.21
C ALA A 72 -11.54 0.72 9.80
N LYS A 73 -11.02 -0.29 9.09
CA LYS A 73 -9.84 -1.07 9.48
C LYS A 73 -8.55 -0.54 8.90
N MET A 74 -8.62 0.46 8.02
CA MET A 74 -7.46 1.05 7.38
C MET A 74 -6.83 2.14 8.24
N SER A 75 -5.50 2.19 8.23
CA SER A 75 -4.77 3.33 8.76
C SER A 75 -5.06 4.59 7.94
N GLU A 76 -4.71 5.77 8.46
CA GLU A 76 -4.86 7.01 7.72
C GLU A 76 -4.10 7.01 6.37
N PRO A 77 -2.81 6.61 6.30
CA PRO A 77 -2.11 6.50 5.01
C PRO A 77 -2.78 5.53 4.03
N GLU A 78 -3.31 4.41 4.52
CA GLU A 78 -4.03 3.45 3.66
C GLU A 78 -5.32 4.06 3.09
N ARG A 79 -6.07 4.83 3.90
CA ARG A 79 -7.26 5.54 3.44
C ARG A 79 -6.92 6.61 2.41
N GLU A 80 -5.85 7.37 2.62
CA GLU A 80 -5.38 8.35 1.64
C GLU A 80 -5.05 7.67 0.30
N ILE A 81 -4.39 6.51 0.32
CA ILE A 81 -4.12 5.70 -0.88
C ILE A 81 -5.43 5.24 -1.52
N ALA A 82 -6.37 4.75 -0.72
CA ALA A 82 -7.67 4.26 -1.16
C ALA A 82 -8.49 5.35 -1.89
N PHE A 83 -8.46 6.58 -1.38
CA PHE A 83 -9.15 7.72 -1.98
C PHE A 83 -8.46 8.30 -3.22
N CYS A 84 -7.18 7.99 -3.44
CA CYS A 84 -6.47 8.33 -4.69
C CYS A 84 -6.90 7.47 -5.90
N GLY A 85 -7.74 6.46 -5.68
CA GLY A 85 -8.31 5.62 -6.73
C GLY A 85 -7.50 4.37 -7.05
N VAL A 86 -8.12 3.48 -7.84
CA VAL A 86 -7.65 2.11 -8.15
C VAL A 86 -6.23 2.06 -8.72
N VAL A 87 -5.82 3.07 -9.49
CA VAL A 87 -4.47 3.16 -10.06
C VAL A 87 -3.42 3.36 -8.96
N CYS A 88 -3.66 4.28 -8.01
CA CYS A 88 -2.72 4.52 -6.92
C CYS A 88 -2.69 3.32 -5.96
N ILE A 89 -3.82 2.66 -5.71
CA ILE A 89 -3.86 1.42 -4.92
C ILE A 89 -3.00 0.32 -5.58
N SER A 90 -3.18 0.11 -6.90
CA SER A 90 -2.43 -0.90 -7.65
C SER A 90 -0.92 -0.63 -7.65
N PHE A 91 -0.52 0.64 -7.68
CA PHE A 91 0.88 1.02 -7.53
C PHE A 91 1.42 0.64 -6.14
N HIS A 92 0.70 0.96 -5.07
CA HIS A 92 1.15 0.67 -3.71
C HIS A 92 1.25 -0.83 -3.44
N ILE A 93 0.31 -1.63 -3.94
CA ILE A 93 0.40 -3.10 -3.86
C ILE A 93 1.70 -3.60 -4.49
N ARG A 94 2.03 -3.14 -5.71
CA ARG A 94 3.28 -3.52 -6.40
C ARG A 94 4.53 -2.99 -5.71
N LEU A 95 4.45 -1.83 -5.08
CA LEU A 95 5.55 -1.28 -4.31
C LEU A 95 5.84 -2.16 -3.10
N ILE A 96 4.79 -2.60 -2.40
CA ILE A 96 4.90 -3.54 -1.28
C ILE A 96 5.47 -4.89 -1.75
N ASP A 97 4.98 -5.44 -2.87
CA ASP A 97 5.54 -6.66 -3.48
C ASP A 97 7.04 -6.50 -3.74
N SER A 98 7.44 -5.38 -4.32
CA SER A 98 8.86 -5.08 -4.59
C SER A 98 9.69 -5.00 -3.32
N TRP A 99 9.15 -4.47 -2.21
CA TRP A 99 9.86 -4.49 -0.94
C TRP A 99 10.01 -5.91 -0.37
N PHE A 100 8.98 -6.76 -0.50
CA PHE A 100 9.11 -8.15 -0.11
C PHE A 100 10.18 -8.88 -0.92
N GLU A 101 10.18 -8.73 -2.24
CA GLU A 101 11.22 -9.29 -3.13
C GLU A 101 12.60 -8.77 -2.76
N GLN A 102 12.77 -7.44 -2.64
CA GLN A 102 14.04 -6.82 -2.27
C GLN A 102 14.56 -7.34 -0.94
N SER A 103 13.68 -7.53 0.05
CA SER A 103 14.06 -8.05 1.37
C SER A 103 14.63 -9.47 1.33
N LEU A 104 14.40 -10.26 0.27
CA LEU A 104 14.99 -11.59 0.10
C LEU A 104 16.47 -11.52 -0.32
N PHE A 105 16.89 -10.42 -0.96
CA PHE A 105 18.27 -10.24 -1.44
C PHE A 105 19.23 -9.70 -0.38
N PHE A 106 18.73 -9.38 0.83
CA PHE A 106 19.56 -9.04 1.99
C PHE A 106 19.92 -10.26 2.85
N ALA A 107 19.39 -11.44 2.52
CA ALA A 107 19.62 -12.70 3.23
C ALA A 107 20.95 -13.36 2.84
#